data_AF-A0A6G3WV84-F1
#
_entry.id   AF-A0A6G3WV84-F1
#
_cell.length_a   1.000
_cell.length_b   1.000
_cell.length_c   1.000
_cell.angle_alpha   90.00
_cell.angle_beta   90.00
_cell.angle_gamma   90.00
#
_symmetry.space_group_name_H-M   'P 1'
#
loop_
_entity.id
_entity.type
_entity.pdbx_description
1 polymer ?
#
loop_
_entity_poly.entity_id
_entity_poly.type
_entity_poly.pdbx_seq_one_letter_code
_entity_poly.pdbx_strand_id
1 'polypeptide(L)'
;TRVLRLVRVRRTEQGPVALLFNFVRTDLAPGIEEVDFASASLFGVLEGTYGLKIATARRTFGAEAADADVAASLDLAEGAPVQYLQQVTYLADDRPVEYS
;
A
#
# COMPACT_ATOMS: atom_id res chain seq x y z
N THR A 1 -4.80 2.53 17.31
CA THR A 1 -3.87 1.37 17.21
C THR A 1 -2.60 1.83 16.51
N ARG A 2 -1.44 1.24 16.82
CA ARG A 2 -0.17 1.54 16.11
C ARG A 2 -0.22 0.93 14.70
N VAL A 3 0.39 1.62 13.74
CA VAL A 3 0.45 1.15 12.35
C VAL A 3 1.89 1.13 11.84
N LEU A 4 2.20 0.16 11.00
CA LEU A 4 3.35 0.21 10.11
C LEU A 4 2.96 1.10 8.93
N ARG A 5 3.75 2.14 8.66
CA ARG A 5 3.66 2.94 7.43
C ARG A 5 4.73 2.46 6.46
N LEU A 6 4.31 1.78 5.40
CA LEU A 6 5.17 1.26 4.34
C LEU A 6 5.00 2.13 3.09
N VAL A 7 6.08 2.78 2.65
CA VAL A 7 6.09 3.63 1.44
C VAL A 7 6.98 3.01 0.39
N ARG A 8 6.46 2.79 -0.82
CA ARG A 8 7.16 2.07 -1.88
C ARG A 8 6.90 2.72 -3.23
N VAL A 9 7.91 2.70 -4.09
CA VAL A 9 7.75 3.00 -5.51
C VAL A 9 7.79 1.68 -6.28
N ARG A 10 6.70 1.37 -7.00
CA ARG A 10 6.68 0.25 -7.93
C ARG A 10 7.33 0.68 -9.25
N ARG A 11 8.29 -0.10 -9.73
CA ARG A 11 8.99 0.11 -10.99
C ARG A 11 8.74 -1.05 -11.96
N THR A 12 8.74 -0.74 -13.24
CA THR A 12 8.88 -1.67 -14.36
C THR A 12 10.19 -1.36 -15.09
N GLU A 13 10.51 -2.11 -16.14
CA GLU A 13 11.65 -1.80 -17.02
C GLU A 13 11.54 -0.40 -17.66
N GLN A 14 10.33 0.14 -17.77
CA GLN A 14 10.04 1.42 -18.40
C GLN A 14 10.09 2.62 -17.43
N GLY A 15 10.22 2.38 -16.12
CA GLY A 15 10.26 3.44 -15.10
C GLY A 15 9.32 3.20 -13.91
N PRO A 16 9.17 4.20 -13.02
CA PRO A 16 8.21 4.14 -11.92
C PRO A 16 6.77 4.21 -12.43
N VAL A 17 5.88 3.42 -11.81
CA VAL A 17 4.47 3.30 -12.24
C VAL A 17 3.47 3.55 -11.11
N ALA A 18 3.90 3.48 -9.85
CA ALA A 18 3.04 3.77 -8.71
C ALA A 18 3.86 4.15 -7.47
N LEU A 19 3.40 5.15 -6.74
CA LEU A 19 3.83 5.47 -5.39
C LEU A 19 2.77 4.95 -4.44
N LEU A 20 3.13 4.00 -3.58
CA LEU A 20 2.21 3.32 -2.69
C LEU A 20 2.51 3.73 -1.25
N PHE A 21 1.47 4.12 -0.53
CA PHE A 21 1.47 4.25 0.92
C PHE A 21 0.59 3.15 1.46
N ASN A 22 1.10 2.25 2.29
CA ASN A 22 0.30 1.24 2.97
C ASN A 22 0.41 1.46 4.48
N PHE A 23 -0.72 1.39 5.17
CA PHE A 23 -0.83 1.51 6.61
C PHE A 23 -1.39 0.22 7.16
N VAL A 24 -0.58 -0.54 7.90
CA VAL A 24 -0.93 -1.87 8.38
C VAL A 24 -1.03 -1.89 9.88
N ARG A 25 -2.10 -2.48 10.39
CA ARG A 25 -2.36 -2.65 11.83
C ARG A 25 -1.36 -3.61 12.48
N THR A 26 -0.48 -3.08 13.34
CA THR A 26 0.56 -3.91 14.01
C THR A 26 0.01 -4.72 15.18
N ASP A 27 -1.20 -4.41 15.66
CA ASP A 27 -1.90 -5.24 16.66
C ASP A 27 -2.41 -6.56 16.07
N LEU A 28 -2.58 -6.63 14.75
CA LEU A 28 -2.92 -7.85 14.02
C LEU A 28 -1.69 -8.56 13.45
N ALA A 29 -0.62 -7.82 13.23
CA ALA A 29 0.64 -8.32 12.68
C ALA A 29 1.84 -7.81 13.52
N PRO A 30 2.05 -8.34 14.73
CA PRO A 30 3.14 -7.88 15.60
C PRO A 30 4.52 -8.18 14.99
N GLY A 31 5.43 -7.21 15.04
CA GLY A 31 6.79 -7.35 14.49
C GLY A 31 6.87 -7.27 12.96
N ILE A 32 5.78 -6.86 12.29
CA ILE A 32 5.76 -6.75 10.82
C ILE A 32 6.75 -5.70 10.30
N GLU A 33 7.15 -4.74 11.14
CA GLU A 33 8.19 -3.77 10.83
C GLU A 33 9.58 -4.38 10.59
N GLU A 34 9.84 -5.59 11.09
CA GLU A 34 11.12 -6.30 10.91
C GLU A 34 11.19 -7.05 9.57
N VAL A 35 10.10 -7.08 8.80
CA VAL A 35 10.03 -7.77 7.52
C VAL A 35 10.64 -6.91 6.41
N ASP A 36 11.53 -7.51 5.61
CA ASP A 36 12.05 -6.89 4.40
C ASP A 36 11.01 -6.92 3.26
N PHE A 37 10.29 -5.81 3.08
CA PHE A 37 9.32 -5.63 1.99
C PHE A 37 9.95 -5.24 0.65
N ALA A 38 11.28 -5.18 0.53
CA ALA A 38 11.93 -5.12 -0.78
C ALA A 38 11.83 -6.48 -1.50
N SER A 39 11.81 -7.58 -0.73
CA SER A 39 11.71 -8.95 -1.25
C SER A 39 10.35 -9.60 -0.96
N ALA A 40 9.70 -9.26 0.16
CA ALA A 40 8.42 -9.85 0.56
C ALA A 40 7.18 -9.11 0.01
N SER A 41 6.12 -9.87 -0.28
CA SER A 41 4.80 -9.32 -0.58
C SER A 41 4.05 -8.97 0.72
N LEU A 42 3.54 -7.74 0.84
CA LEU A 42 2.77 -7.31 2.02
C LEU A 42 1.60 -8.26 2.32
N PHE A 43 0.73 -8.49 1.35
CA PHE A 43 -0.42 -9.37 1.54
C PHE A 43 -0.01 -10.84 1.71
N GLY A 44 1.06 -11.27 1.04
CA GLY A 44 1.61 -12.62 1.24
C GLY A 44 2.11 -12.85 2.67
N VAL A 45 2.73 -11.85 3.30
CA VAL A 45 3.15 -11.91 4.70
C VAL A 45 1.94 -11.90 5.64
N LEU A 46 0.94 -11.06 5.39
CA LEU A 46 -0.28 -11.02 6.19
C LEU A 46 -1.02 -12.37 6.18
N GLU A 47 -1.20 -12.98 5.02
CA GLU A 47 -1.87 -14.29 4.93
C GLU A 47 -0.97 -15.45 5.37
N GLY A 48 0.28 -15.49 4.91
CA GLY A 48 1.18 -16.62 5.10
C GLY A 48 1.86 -16.67 6.47
N THR A 49 2.37 -15.55 6.95
CA THR A 49 3.09 -15.48 8.24
C THR A 49 2.14 -15.25 9.40
N TYR A 50 1.16 -14.35 9.23
CA TYR A 50 0.24 -13.98 10.30
C TYR A 50 -1.10 -14.73 10.27
N GLY A 51 -1.37 -15.54 9.23
CA GLY A 51 -2.61 -16.29 9.11
C GLY A 51 -3.85 -15.42 8.95
N LEU A 52 -3.68 -14.13 8.59
CA LEU A 52 -4.77 -13.19 8.46
C LEU A 52 -5.48 -13.41 7.14
N LYS A 53 -6.60 -14.11 7.17
CA LYS A 53 -7.40 -14.41 5.96
C LYS A 53 -8.04 -13.13 5.42
N ILE A 54 -7.52 -12.64 4.29
CA ILE A 54 -8.09 -11.49 3.58
C ILE A 54 -9.32 -11.95 2.80
N ALA A 55 -10.41 -11.20 2.86
CA ALA A 55 -11.67 -11.59 2.22
C ALA A 55 -12.13 -10.56 1.19
N THR A 56 -12.08 -9.27 1.51
CA THR A 56 -12.59 -8.23 0.63
C THR A 56 -11.74 -6.97 0.71
N ALA A 57 -11.88 -6.11 -0.29
CA ALA A 57 -11.32 -4.77 -0.28
C ALA A 57 -12.33 -3.79 -0.88
N ARG A 58 -12.45 -2.61 -0.29
CA ARG A 58 -13.21 -1.49 -0.86
C ARG A 58 -12.23 -0.51 -1.48
N ARG A 59 -12.34 -0.30 -2.80
CA ARG A 59 -11.49 0.63 -3.55
C ARG A 59 -12.28 1.84 -4.03
N THR A 60 -11.63 3.00 -3.98
CA THR A 60 -12.09 4.24 -4.58
C THR A 60 -11.03 4.72 -5.54
N PHE A 61 -11.45 5.14 -6.73
CA PHE A 61 -10.55 5.63 -7.78
C PHE A 61 -10.85 7.09 -8.05
N GLY A 62 -9.81 7.87 -8.31
CA GLY A 62 -9.88 9.27 -8.67
C GLY A 62 -8.84 9.64 -9.72
N ALA A 63 -8.94 10.86 -10.22
CA ALA A 63 -7.90 11.50 -11.00
C ALA A 63 -7.44 12.71 -10.22
N GLU A 64 -6.13 12.83 -10.01
CA GLU A 64 -5.51 13.94 -9.28
C GLU A 64 -4.38 14.53 -10.09
N ALA A 65 -4.02 15.78 -9.79
CA ALA A 65 -2.82 16.39 -10.30
C ALA A 65 -1.65 15.97 -9.40
N ALA A 66 -0.55 15.48 -9.97
CA ALA A 66 0.63 15.10 -9.22
C ALA A 66 1.18 16.32 -8.46
N ASP A 67 1.25 16.22 -7.13
CA ASP A 67 2.01 17.18 -6.32
C ASP A 67 3.53 16.99 -6.50
N ALA A 68 4.33 17.83 -5.84
CA ALA A 68 5.78 17.77 -5.96
C ALA A 68 6.38 16.40 -5.58
N ASP A 69 5.84 15.74 -4.54
CA ASP A 69 6.36 14.45 -4.05
C ASP A 69 5.98 13.30 -5.00
N VAL A 70 4.74 13.28 -5.47
CA VAL A 70 4.25 12.32 -6.47
C VAL A 70 4.99 12.49 -7.78
N ALA A 71 5.13 13.73 -8.25
CA ALA A 71 5.81 14.05 -9.50
C ALA A 71 7.28 13.59 -9.46
N ALA A 72 8.00 13.92 -8.40
CA ALA A 72 9.38 13.49 -8.21
C ALA A 72 9.51 11.95 -8.09
N SER A 73 8.57 11.28 -7.40
CA SER A 73 8.62 9.83 -7.21
C SER A 73 8.30 9.03 -8.47
N LEU A 74 7.50 9.61 -9.37
CA LEU A 74 7.02 8.98 -10.59
C LEU A 74 7.68 9.50 -11.87
N ASP A 75 8.74 10.31 -11.74
CA ASP A 75 9.43 10.93 -12.88
C ASP A 75 8.46 11.71 -13.82
N LEU A 76 7.51 12.43 -13.22
CA LEU A 76 6.50 13.26 -13.89
C LEU A 76 6.77 14.75 -13.70
N ALA A 77 6.13 15.58 -14.53
CA ALA A 77 6.00 17.00 -14.24
C ALA A 77 4.98 17.24 -13.11
N GLU A 78 5.22 18.23 -12.25
CA GLU A 78 4.22 18.69 -11.29
C GLU A 78 2.94 19.12 -12.04
N GLY A 79 1.78 18.72 -11.52
CA GLY A 79 0.48 18.93 -12.16
C GLY A 79 0.09 17.87 -13.19
N ALA A 80 0.97 16.91 -13.53
CA ALA A 80 0.63 15.82 -14.46
C ALA A 80 -0.56 15.00 -13.92
N PRO A 81 -1.51 14.57 -14.77
CA PRO A 81 -2.64 13.78 -14.32
C PRO A 81 -2.18 12.39 -13.88
N VAL A 82 -2.58 11.99 -12.68
CA VAL A 82 -2.33 10.65 -12.12
C VAL A 82 -3.65 9.99 -11.74
N GLN A 83 -3.69 8.66 -11.83
CA GLN A 83 -4.75 7.89 -11.21
C GLN A 83 -4.48 7.79 -9.71
N TYR A 84 -5.42 8.27 -8.91
CA TYR A 84 -5.42 8.11 -7.47
C TYR A 84 -6.25 6.89 -7.08
N LEU A 85 -5.77 6.11 -6.11
CA LEU A 85 -6.44 4.92 -5.59
C LEU A 85 -6.38 4.96 -4.08
N GLN A 86 -7.55 4.80 -3.45
CA GLN A 86 -7.67 4.51 -2.03
C GLN A 86 -8.30 3.14 -1.82
N GLN A 87 -7.83 2.40 -0.83
CA GLN A 87 -8.32 1.07 -0.48
C GLN A 87 -8.37 0.88 1.03
N VAL A 88 -9.41 0.20 1.49
CA VAL A 88 -9.39 -0.51 2.78
C VAL A 88 -9.51 -2.01 2.52
N THR A 89 -8.59 -2.78 3.09
CA THR A 89 -8.58 -4.25 3.02
C THR A 89 -9.16 -4.84 4.31
N TYR A 90 -10.09 -5.79 4.16
CA TYR A 90 -10.81 -6.43 5.25
C TYR A 90 -10.49 -7.92 5.34
N LEU A 91 -10.39 -8.41 6.58
CA LEU A 91 -10.28 -9.82 6.90
C LEU A 91 -11.65 -10.52 6.78
N ALA A 92 -11.64 -11.84 6.81
CA ALA A 92 -12.85 -12.67 6.78
C ALA A 92 -13.80 -12.46 7.98
N ASP A 93 -13.33 -11.81 9.05
CA ASP A 93 -14.13 -11.41 10.21
C ASP A 93 -14.49 -9.91 10.19
N ASP A 94 -14.44 -9.29 9.00
CA ASP A 94 -14.77 -7.89 8.70
C ASP A 94 -13.89 -6.84 9.39
N ARG A 95 -12.83 -7.25 10.10
CA ARG A 95 -11.87 -6.27 10.64
C ARG A 95 -11.01 -5.69 9.52
N PRO A 96 -10.82 -4.36 9.47
CA PRO A 96 -9.84 -3.77 8.56
C PRO A 96 -8.43 -4.12 9.03
N VAL A 97 -7.56 -4.50 8.10
CA VAL A 97 -6.14 -4.83 8.36
C VAL A 97 -5.18 -3.82 7.76
N GLU A 98 -5.55 -3.26 6.61
CA GLU A 98 -4.67 -2.40 5.81
C GLU A 98 -5.47 -1.29 5.12
N TYR A 99 -4.82 -0.13 4.98
CA TYR A 99 -5.30 1.01 4.22
C TYR A 99 -4.21 1.49 3.27
N SER A 100 -4.55 1.83 2.02
CA SER A 100 -3.62 2.43 1.06
C SER A 100 -4.23 3.57 0.28
#